data_AF-A0A6G3WK69-F1
#
_entry.id   AF-A0A6G3WK69-F1
#
_cell.length_a   1.000
_cell.length_b   1.000
_cell.length_c   1.000
_cell.angle_alpha   90.00
_cell.angle_beta   90.00
_cell.angle_gamma   90.00
#
_symmetry.space_group_name_H-M   'P 1'
#
loop_
_entity.id
_entity.type
_entity.pdbx_description
1 polymer ?
#
loop_
_entity_poly.entity_id
_entity_poly.type
_entity_poly.pdbx_seq_one_letter_code
_entity_poly.pdbx_strand_id
1 'polypeptide(L)'
;LSGLALMRNGTEFGEAGPPQPAAAASLDLSKDAAGPPVEGEQVQPLPYAPASRVKVPSIDVDAPVIDVNLDANGWIDAPPAEDPNLAGWYQNGIAPGQR
;
A
#
# COMPACT_ATOMS: atom_id res chain seq x y z
N LEU A 1 -24.55 -29.63 0.18
CA LEU A 1 -24.81 -29.44 1.62
C LEU A 1 -23.53 -29.33 2.47
N SER A 2 -22.36 -29.06 1.87
CA SER A 2 -21.06 -29.14 2.58
C SER A 2 -20.58 -27.81 3.21
N GLY A 3 -21.21 -26.68 2.88
CA GLY A 3 -20.79 -25.36 3.39
C GLY A 3 -21.20 -25.08 4.85
N LEU A 4 -22.32 -25.65 5.29
CA LEU A 4 -22.84 -25.43 6.65
C LEU A 4 -22.00 -26.11 7.74
N ALA A 5 -21.34 -27.23 7.42
CA ALA A 5 -20.46 -27.92 8.36
C ALA A 5 -19.16 -27.12 8.65
N LEU A 6 -18.68 -26.32 7.70
CA LEU A 6 -17.52 -25.44 7.87
C LEU A 6 -17.83 -24.26 8.80
N MET A 7 -19.02 -23.66 8.68
CA MET A 7 -19.44 -22.55 9.53
C MET A 7 -19.69 -22.98 10.98
N ARG A 8 -20.24 -24.18 11.20
CA ARG A 8 -20.52 -24.69 12.55
C ARG A 8 -19.26 -25.10 13.31
N ASN A 9 -18.32 -25.77 12.64
CA ASN A 9 -17.05 -26.15 13.26
C ASN A 9 -16.13 -24.95 13.54
N GLY A 10 -16.25 -23.84 12.79
CA GLY A 10 -15.43 -22.65 13.02
C GLY A 10 -15.76 -21.87 14.29
N THR A 11 -16.94 -22.07 14.88
CA THR A 11 -17.40 -21.33 16.08
C THR A 11 -17.30 -22.14 17.37
N GLU A 12 -16.98 -23.44 17.28
CA GLU A 12 -16.95 -24.36 18.44
C GLU A 12 -15.54 -24.55 19.02
N PHE A 13 -14.49 -24.14 18.30
CA PHE A 13 -13.12 -24.09 18.83
C PHE A 13 -12.86 -22.74 19.49
N GLY A 14 -13.15 -22.68 20.79
CA GLY A 14 -12.69 -21.60 21.64
C GLY A 14 -11.16 -21.47 21.64
N GLU A 15 -10.70 -20.23 21.74
CA GLU A 15 -9.35 -19.76 22.07
C GLU A 15 -8.19 -19.90 21.06
N ALA A 16 -8.23 -20.81 20.07
CA ALA A 16 -7.14 -20.94 19.10
C ALA A 16 -7.64 -20.71 17.67
N GLY A 17 -7.43 -19.50 17.16
CA GLY A 17 -7.72 -19.12 15.77
C GLY A 17 -6.93 -19.94 14.72
N PRO A 18 -7.07 -19.63 13.43
CA PRO A 18 -6.36 -20.34 12.37
C PRO A 18 -4.85 -20.38 12.68
N PRO A 19 -4.16 -21.48 12.33
CA PRO A 19 -2.75 -21.66 12.68
C PRO A 19 -1.94 -20.47 12.20
N GLN A 20 -1.30 -19.78 13.15
CA GLN A 20 -0.45 -18.65 12.84
C GLN A 20 0.85 -19.16 12.21
N PRO A 21 1.42 -18.43 11.23
CA PRO A 21 2.74 -18.76 10.70
C PRO A 21 3.78 -18.83 11.83
N ALA A 22 4.71 -19.78 11.73
CA ALA A 22 5.78 -19.92 12.72
C ALA A 22 6.67 -18.67 12.74
N ALA A 23 7.17 -18.28 13.92
CA ALA A 23 8.00 -17.08 14.08
C ALA A 23 9.24 -17.06 13.15
N ALA A 24 9.76 -18.23 12.76
CA ALA A 24 10.88 -18.35 11.82
C ALA A 24 10.53 -18.01 10.35
N ALA A 25 9.23 -17.94 10.01
CA ALA A 25 8.75 -17.46 8.72
C ALA A 25 8.54 -15.94 8.68
N SER A 26 8.78 -15.25 9.80
CA SER A 26 8.75 -13.78 9.86
C SER A 26 9.91 -13.21 9.05
N LEU A 27 9.63 -12.21 8.21
CA LEU A 27 10.68 -11.40 7.61
C LEU A 27 11.41 -10.64 8.73
N ASP A 28 12.73 -10.78 8.82
CA ASP A 28 13.56 -10.06 9.79
C ASP A 28 13.70 -8.59 9.37
N LEU A 29 12.64 -7.81 9.63
CA LEU A 29 12.59 -6.37 9.40
C LEU A 29 13.53 -5.60 10.34
N SER A 30 14.20 -6.26 11.28
CA SER A 30 15.04 -5.63 12.31
C SER A 30 16.34 -5.06 11.74
N LYS A 31 16.77 -5.49 10.55
CA LYS A 31 18.01 -5.00 9.90
C LYS A 31 17.81 -3.66 9.17
N ASP A 32 16.58 -3.38 8.73
CA ASP A 32 16.16 -2.13 8.08
C ASP A 32 15.15 -1.33 8.94
N ALA A 33 14.91 -1.78 10.18
CA ALA A 33 14.10 -1.05 11.12
C ALA A 33 14.77 0.30 11.41
N ALA A 34 14.12 1.36 10.95
CA ALA A 34 14.26 2.69 11.54
C ALA A 34 14.36 2.56 13.06
N GLY A 35 15.17 3.41 13.68
CA GLY A 35 15.48 3.39 15.12
C GLY A 35 14.24 3.33 16.04
N PRO A 36 14.43 3.36 17.37
CA PRO A 36 13.32 3.25 18.32
C PRO A 36 12.15 4.14 17.90
N PRO A 37 10.89 3.68 18.03
CA PRO A 37 9.72 4.48 17.64
C PRO A 37 9.89 5.85 18.27
N VAL A 38 10.18 6.85 17.45
CA VAL A 38 10.08 8.22 17.94
C VAL A 38 8.61 8.36 18.27
N GLU A 39 8.30 8.65 19.54
CA GLU A 39 7.00 9.21 19.91
C GLU A 39 6.92 10.58 19.21
N GLY A 40 6.70 10.53 17.91
CA GLY A 40 6.54 11.69 17.07
C GLY A 40 5.20 12.32 17.43
N GLU A 41 5.20 13.63 17.57
CA GLU A 41 3.98 14.41 17.70
C GLU A 41 2.99 13.99 16.61
N GLN A 42 1.72 13.81 16.98
CA GLN A 42 0.71 13.38 16.00
C GLN A 42 0.60 14.43 14.90
N VAL A 43 1.20 14.14 13.75
CA VAL A 43 1.25 15.07 12.61
C VAL A 43 -0.16 15.25 12.10
N GLN A 44 -0.73 16.44 12.26
CA GLN A 44 -2.05 16.76 11.72
C GLN A 44 -2.07 16.46 10.21
N PRO A 45 -3.10 15.76 9.70
CA PRO A 45 -3.17 15.47 8.27
C PRO A 45 -3.23 16.79 7.50
N LEU A 46 -2.55 16.83 6.36
CA LEU A 46 -2.64 17.98 5.49
C LEU A 46 -3.98 17.97 4.75
N PRO A 47 -4.50 19.15 4.35
CA PRO A 47 -5.55 19.19 3.34
C PRO A 47 -5.07 18.50 2.06
N TYR A 48 -6.01 18.07 1.22
CA TYR A 48 -5.70 17.43 -0.06
C TYR A 48 -4.66 18.24 -0.85
N ALA A 49 -3.59 17.57 -1.26
CA ALA A 49 -2.52 18.13 -2.07
C ALA A 49 -2.18 17.15 -3.19
N PRO A 50 -2.29 17.52 -4.47
CA PRO A 50 -2.00 16.61 -5.56
C PRO A 50 -0.50 16.23 -5.56
N ALA A 51 -0.22 14.97 -5.89
CA ALA A 51 1.15 14.52 -6.13
C ALA A 51 1.74 15.27 -7.33
N SER A 52 2.97 15.75 -7.21
CA SER A 52 3.62 16.58 -8.24
C SER A 52 4.86 15.96 -8.86
N ARG A 53 5.59 15.12 -8.10
CA ARG A 53 6.86 14.52 -8.54
C ARG A 53 7.22 13.30 -7.72
N VAL A 54 7.85 12.32 -8.34
CA VAL A 54 8.46 11.15 -7.70
C VAL A 54 9.97 11.21 -7.87
N LYS A 55 10.72 11.08 -6.77
CA LYS A 55 12.18 11.07 -6.79
C LYS A 55 12.75 9.85 -6.07
N VAL A 56 13.62 9.11 -6.73
CA VAL A 56 14.40 8.02 -6.14
C VAL A 56 15.85 8.12 -6.62
N PRO A 57 16.70 8.91 -5.93
CA PRO A 57 18.04 9.24 -6.43
C PRO A 57 18.99 8.05 -6.60
N SER A 58 18.82 7.00 -5.78
CA SER A 58 19.67 5.80 -5.84
C SER A 58 19.53 4.99 -7.14
N ILE A 59 18.45 5.23 -7.88
CA ILE A 59 18.16 4.60 -9.17
C ILE A 59 17.83 5.64 -10.24
N ASP A 60 18.28 6.89 -10.04
CA ASP A 60 18.13 8.00 -10.99
C ASP A 60 16.69 8.29 -11.45
N VAL A 61 15.70 8.10 -10.56
CA VAL A 61 14.31 8.47 -10.85
C VAL A 61 14.05 9.92 -10.46
N ASP A 62 13.60 10.74 -11.42
CA ASP A 62 13.05 12.08 -11.21
C ASP A 62 11.92 12.36 -12.22
N ALA A 63 10.71 11.92 -11.86
CA ALA A 63 9.55 11.86 -12.75
C ALA A 63 8.48 12.88 -12.35
N PRO A 64 8.04 13.79 -13.24
CA PRO A 64 6.82 14.56 -13.01
C PRO A 64 5.59 13.65 -12.98
N VAL A 65 4.62 14.02 -12.16
CA VAL A 65 3.38 13.27 -11.98
C VAL A 65 2.28 13.81 -12.88
N ILE A 66 1.52 12.91 -13.50
CA ILE A 66 0.25 13.19 -14.17
C ILE A 66 -0.87 12.38 -13.53
N ASP A 67 -2.10 12.88 -13.61
CA ASP A 67 -3.25 12.10 -13.20
C ASP A 67 -3.61 11.04 -14.26
N VAL A 68 -3.89 9.82 -13.81
CA VAL A 68 -4.40 8.72 -14.63
C VAL A 68 -5.70 8.17 -14.03
N ASN A 69 -6.54 7.58 -14.87
CA ASN A 69 -7.79 6.95 -14.46
C ASN A 69 -7.73 5.44 -14.75
N LEU A 70 -8.88 4.79 -14.87
CA LEU A 70 -8.96 3.41 -15.28
C LEU A 70 -9.07 3.30 -16.81
N ASP A 71 -8.42 2.28 -17.37
CA ASP A 71 -8.57 1.87 -18.76
C ASP A 71 -9.95 1.21 -19.01
N ALA A 72 -10.22 0.84 -20.26
CA ALA A 72 -11.48 0.20 -20.65
C ALA A 72 -11.74 -1.17 -19.97
N ASN A 73 -10.69 -1.81 -19.43
CA ASN A 73 -10.77 -3.09 -18.74
C ASN A 73 -10.81 -2.92 -17.21
N GLY A 74 -10.71 -1.69 -16.70
CA GLY A 74 -10.71 -1.36 -15.28
C GLY A 74 -9.34 -1.41 -14.60
N TRP A 75 -8.23 -1.50 -15.34
CA TRP A 75 -6.87 -1.35 -14.79
C TRP A 75 -6.50 0.11 -14.66
N ILE A 76 -5.55 0.43 -13.78
CA ILE A 76 -4.96 1.78 -13.78
C ILE A 76 -4.31 2.02 -15.14
N ASP A 77 -4.73 3.07 -15.82
CA ASP A 77 -4.23 3.46 -17.13
C ASP A 77 -2.76 3.86 -17.03
N ALA A 78 -1.99 3.50 -18.05
CA ALA A 78 -0.58 3.83 -18.10
C ALA A 78 -0.39 5.28 -18.58
N PRO A 79 0.64 5.99 -18.09
CA PRO A 79 1.06 7.24 -18.71
C PRO A 79 1.35 7.08 -20.20
N PRO A 80 1.21 8.16 -21.01
CA PRO A 80 1.50 8.13 -22.45
C PRO A 80 2.90 7.57 -22.74
N ALA A 81 2.97 6.58 -23.63
CA ALA A 81 4.22 5.85 -23.90
C ALA A 81 5.27 6.70 -24.64
N GLU A 82 4.86 7.82 -25.23
CA GLU A 82 5.73 8.75 -25.94
C GLU A 82 6.69 9.50 -24.99
N ASP A 83 6.33 9.62 -23.71
CA ASP A 83 7.17 10.20 -22.67
C ASP A 83 7.36 9.20 -21.50
N PRO A 84 8.44 8.40 -21.52
CA PRO A 84 8.67 7.37 -20.52
C PRO A 84 9.06 7.92 -19.14
N ASN A 85 9.25 9.23 -18.99
CA ASN A 85 9.62 9.83 -17.70
C ASN A 85 8.39 10.21 -16.84
N LEU A 86 7.17 9.94 -17.32
CA LEU A 86 5.95 10.28 -16.60
C LEU A 86 5.58 9.23 -15.55
N ALA A 87 5.24 9.69 -14.35
CA ALA A 87 4.60 8.87 -13.33
C ALA A 87 3.08 9.11 -13.31
N GLY A 88 2.30 8.04 -13.34
CA GLY A 88 0.84 8.12 -13.21
C GLY A 88 0.41 8.12 -11.74
N TRP A 89 -0.47 9.04 -11.38
CA TRP A 89 -1.18 9.04 -10.10
C TRP A 89 -2.66 8.72 -10.32
N TYR A 90 -3.16 7.68 -9.66
CA TYR A 90 -4.57 7.35 -9.80
C TYR A 90 -5.43 8.42 -9.14
N GLN A 91 -6.34 9.04 -9.91
CA GLN A 91 -7.15 10.20 -9.46
C GLN A 91 -7.95 9.96 -8.18
N ASN A 92 -8.39 8.72 -7.95
CA ASN A 92 -9.14 8.34 -6.75
C ASN A 92 -8.25 7.77 -5.63
N GLY A 93 -6.92 7.90 -5.76
CA GLY A 93 -5.95 7.52 -4.75
C GLY A 93 -5.84 8.53 -3.60
N ILE A 94 -5.31 8.08 -2.46
CA ILE A 94 -5.08 8.95 -1.28
C ILE A 94 -3.96 9.92 -1.58
N ALA A 95 -4.19 11.23 -1.43
CA ALA A 95 -3.16 12.24 -1.63
C ALA A 95 -1.99 12.11 -0.64
N PRO A 96 -0.76 12.50 -1.02
CA PRO A 96 0.37 12.51 -0.10
C PRO A 96 0.07 13.29 1.19
N GLY A 97 0.27 12.65 2.34
CA GLY A 97 0.03 13.25 3.66
C GLY A 97 -1.43 13.30 4.11
N GLN A 98 -2.37 12.77 3.32
CA GLN A 98 -3.76 12.55 3.73
C GLN A 98 -3.86 11.30 4.63
N ARG A 99 -4.79 11.32 5.60
CA ARG A 99 -5.11 10.20 6.50
C ARG A 99 -6.53 9.71 6.29
#